data_AF-A0A562JJW0-F1
#
_entry.id   AF-A0A562JJW0-F1
#
_cell.length_a   1.000
_cell.length_b   1.000
_cell.length_c   1.000
_cell.angle_alpha   90.00
_cell.angle_beta   90.00
_cell.angle_gamma   90.00
#
_symmetry.space_group_name_H-M   'P 1'
#
loop_
_entity.id
_entity.type
_entity.pdbx_description
1 polymer ?
#
loop_
_entity_poly.entity_id
_entity_poly.type
_entity_poly.pdbx_seq_one_letter_code
_entity_poly.pdbx_strand_id
1 'polypeptide(L)'
;MKILNDKWFKYLTICTIFIALIGASLKIVFSQALDFHLLKGVNENGQTYGVDSEDSPDLIAAQGIDGTYGYILSNDLDGPEFSTPEEAVNWQKKYNGRRVIPLYASDGKTVIGEFDLEASEDIE
;
A
#
# COMPACT_ATOMS: atom_id res chain seq x y z
N MET A 1 -6.46 -7.48 -61.47
CA MET A 1 -6.12 -6.59 -60.34
C MET A 1 -6.49 -7.28 -59.02
N LYS A 2 -5.65 -8.23 -58.54
CA LYS A 2 -5.89 -8.99 -57.30
C LYS A 2 -4.57 -9.47 -56.64
N ILE A 3 -3.53 -8.63 -56.59
CA ILE A 3 -2.23 -9.03 -55.97
C ILE A 3 -1.63 -7.90 -55.11
N LEU A 4 -2.45 -7.00 -54.55
CA LEU A 4 -1.92 -5.93 -53.71
C LEU A 4 -2.41 -5.94 -52.26
N ASN A 5 -3.11 -6.99 -51.80
CA ASN A 5 -3.77 -6.96 -50.49
C ASN A 5 -3.42 -8.10 -49.52
N ASP A 6 -2.76 -9.18 -49.96
CA ASP A 6 -2.59 -10.35 -49.09
C ASP A 6 -1.38 -10.25 -48.15
N LYS A 7 -0.30 -9.57 -48.59
CA LYS A 7 0.90 -9.42 -47.77
C LYS A 7 0.69 -8.36 -46.68
N TRP A 8 0.06 -7.23 -47.01
CA TRP A 8 -0.18 -6.14 -46.05
C TRP A 8 -1.16 -6.53 -44.94
N PHE A 9 -2.20 -7.33 -45.25
CA PHE A 9 -3.12 -7.87 -44.24
C PHE A 9 -2.41 -8.75 -43.20
N LYS A 10 -1.43 -9.55 -43.63
CA LYS A 10 -0.61 -10.38 -42.74
C LYS A 10 0.29 -9.53 -41.83
N TYR A 11 0.86 -8.44 -42.34
CA TYR A 11 1.62 -7.50 -41.51
C TYR A 11 0.74 -6.74 -40.51
N LEU A 12 -0.51 -6.40 -40.89
CA LEU A 12 -1.47 -5.72 -40.01
C LEU A 12 -1.90 -6.60 -38.82
N THR A 13 -2.07 -7.91 -39.02
CA THR A 13 -2.42 -8.87 -37.95
C THR A 13 -1.23 -9.19 -37.04
N ILE A 14 0.00 -9.19 -37.56
CA ILE A 14 1.20 -9.38 -36.74
C ILE A 14 1.44 -8.17 -35.82
N CYS A 15 1.18 -6.95 -36.30
CA CYS A 15 1.30 -5.74 -35.48
C CYS A 15 0.34 -5.71 -34.28
N THR A 16 -0.91 -6.16 -34.43
CA THR A 16 -1.87 -6.15 -33.31
C THR A 16 -1.50 -7.14 -32.20
N ILE A 17 -0.93 -8.30 -32.55
CA ILE A 17 -0.43 -9.29 -31.58
C ILE A 17 0.80 -8.75 -30.82
N PHE A 18 1.71 -8.04 -31.51
CA PHE A 18 2.85 -7.39 -30.87
C PHE A 18 2.44 -6.25 -29.92
N ILE A 19 1.43 -5.45 -30.28
CA ILE A 19 0.90 -4.38 -29.42
C ILE A 19 0.24 -4.96 -28.15
N ALA A 20 -0.48 -6.08 -28.25
CA ALA A 20 -1.08 -6.73 -27.08
C ALA A 20 -0.05 -7.30 -26.09
N LEU A 21 1.07 -7.83 -26.60
CA LEU A 21 2.16 -8.35 -25.76
C LEU A 21 2.93 -7.23 -25.04
N ILE A 22 3.13 -6.07 -25.69
CA ILE A 22 3.76 -4.90 -25.06
C ILE A 22 2.79 -4.24 -24.05
N GLY A 23 1.49 -4.23 -24.35
CA GLY A 23 0.47 -3.63 -23.47
C GLY A 23 0.30 -4.34 -22.12
N ALA A 24 0.45 -5.66 -22.09
CA ALA A 24 0.43 -6.43 -20.83
C ALA A 24 1.66 -6.12 -19.96
N SER A 25 2.84 -6.01 -20.56
CA SER A 25 4.09 -5.66 -19.87
C SER A 25 4.09 -4.21 -19.37
N LEU A 26 3.51 -3.28 -20.14
CA LEU A 26 3.43 -1.87 -19.74
C LEU A 26 2.54 -1.71 -18.51
N LYS A 27 1.41 -2.42 -18.39
CA LYS A 27 0.56 -2.36 -17.18
C LYS A 27 1.28 -2.86 -15.92
N ILE A 28 2.08 -3.91 -16.05
CA ILE A 28 2.79 -4.52 -14.91
C ILE A 28 3.91 -3.59 -14.42
N VAL A 29 4.66 -2.95 -15.34
CA VAL A 29 5.70 -1.98 -14.98
C VAL A 29 5.10 -0.64 -14.51
N PHE A 30 3.99 -0.18 -15.09
CA PHE A 30 3.28 1.02 -14.61
C PHE A 30 2.66 0.83 -13.22
N SER A 31 2.30 -0.41 -12.86
CA SER A 31 1.82 -0.74 -11.51
C SER A 31 2.94 -0.80 -10.47
N GLN A 32 4.16 -1.18 -10.87
CA GLN A 32 5.33 -1.22 -9.96
C GLN A 32 6.00 0.14 -9.77
N ALA A 33 5.73 1.10 -10.66
CA ALA A 33 6.28 2.46 -10.62
C ALA A 33 5.20 3.53 -10.35
N LEU A 34 4.07 3.16 -9.73
CA LEU A 34 3.16 4.16 -9.16
C LEU A 34 3.77 4.70 -7.87
N ASP A 35 4.72 5.62 -8.06
CA ASP A 35 5.31 6.55 -7.10
C ASP A 35 5.21 6.18 -5.62
N PHE A 36 6.18 5.38 -5.20
CA PHE A 36 6.52 5.05 -3.81
C PHE A 36 7.00 6.29 -2.99
N HIS A 37 6.67 7.51 -3.40
CA HIS A 37 7.09 8.72 -2.71
C HIS A 37 5.93 9.71 -2.62
N LEU A 38 5.24 9.75 -1.48
CA LEU A 38 4.40 10.88 -1.04
C LEU A 38 3.09 11.13 -1.81
N LEU A 39 2.24 10.11 -1.98
CA LEU A 39 0.83 10.38 -2.25
C LEU A 39 0.24 11.08 -1.02
N LYS A 40 0.27 12.41 -1.03
CA LYS A 40 -0.46 13.27 -0.10
C LYS A 40 -1.80 13.61 -0.72
N GLY A 41 -2.87 13.52 0.06
CA GLY A 41 -4.19 13.85 -0.44
C GLY A 41 -5.26 13.81 0.63
N VAL A 42 -6.51 13.92 0.18
CA VAL A 42 -7.70 13.76 1.01
C VAL A 42 -8.56 12.68 0.38
N ASN A 43 -9.00 11.70 1.17
CA ASN A 43 -9.86 10.62 0.68
C ASN A 43 -11.35 11.01 0.70
N GLU A 44 -12.23 10.11 0.26
CA GLU A 44 -13.68 10.36 0.21
C GLU A 44 -14.32 10.58 1.60
N ASN A 45 -13.64 10.17 2.68
CA ASN A 45 -14.08 10.40 4.06
C ASN A 45 -13.57 11.74 4.61
N GLY A 46 -12.82 12.52 3.84
CA GLY A 46 -12.21 13.77 4.29
C GLY A 46 -10.92 13.59 5.09
N GLN A 47 -10.36 12.38 5.16
CA GLN A 47 -9.11 12.12 5.89
C GLN A 47 -7.91 12.49 5.03
N THR A 48 -6.95 13.16 5.67
CA THR A 48 -5.64 13.46 5.09
C THR A 48 -4.75 12.23 5.15
N TYR A 49 -4.07 11.91 4.04
CA TYR A 49 -3.09 10.83 4.01
C TYR A 49 -1.77 11.35 3.44
N GLY A 50 -0.64 10.79 3.87
CA GLY A 50 0.69 11.21 3.42
C GLY A 50 1.80 10.76 4.36
N VAL A 51 3.01 11.28 4.16
CA VAL A 51 4.10 11.08 5.12
C VAL A 51 3.90 11.90 6.37
N ASP A 52 4.48 11.41 7.47
CA ASP A 52 4.55 12.18 8.71
C ASP A 52 5.33 13.47 8.48
N SER A 53 4.71 14.60 8.83
CA SER A 53 5.23 15.96 8.64
C SER A 53 4.65 16.87 9.72
N GLU A 54 4.94 18.18 9.70
CA GLU A 54 4.49 19.10 10.76
C GLU A 54 2.97 19.09 10.99
N ASP A 55 2.18 18.94 9.92
CA ASP A 55 0.72 18.80 9.97
C ASP A 55 0.31 17.32 9.90
N SER A 56 0.87 16.48 10.77
CA SER A 56 0.76 15.00 10.74
C SER A 56 -0.62 14.53 10.25
N PRO A 57 -0.67 13.75 9.14
CA PRO A 57 -1.95 13.39 8.49
C PRO A 57 -2.76 12.41 9.35
N ASP A 58 -4.04 12.23 9.02
CA ASP A 58 -4.90 11.20 9.65
C ASP A 58 -4.44 9.77 9.32
N LEU A 59 -3.83 9.61 8.15
CA LEU A 59 -3.30 8.36 7.60
C LEU A 59 -1.81 8.54 7.26
N ILE A 60 -0.94 7.96 8.06
CA ILE A 60 0.52 8.12 7.95
C ILE A 60 1.09 6.98 7.12
N ALA A 61 1.88 7.32 6.09
CA ALA A 61 2.53 6.36 5.22
C ALA A 61 3.48 5.45 6.01
N ALA A 62 3.36 4.13 5.81
CA ALA A 62 4.14 3.13 6.51
C ALA A 62 4.41 1.90 5.63
N GLN A 63 5.42 1.12 6.01
CA GLN A 63 5.70 -0.19 5.44
C GLN A 63 5.28 -1.28 6.43
N GLY A 64 4.39 -2.18 6.01
CA GLY A 64 3.96 -3.32 6.81
C GLY A 64 5.05 -4.38 6.97
N ILE A 65 4.76 -5.37 7.83
CA ILE A 65 5.66 -6.46 8.21
C ILE A 65 6.13 -7.29 7.00
N ASP A 66 5.30 -7.40 5.97
CA ASP A 66 5.57 -8.15 4.74
C ASP A 66 6.22 -7.31 3.63
N GLY A 67 6.56 -6.05 3.91
CA GLY A 67 7.10 -5.10 2.95
C GLY A 67 6.04 -4.35 2.14
N THR A 68 4.75 -4.63 2.34
CA THR A 68 3.64 -3.92 1.68
C THR A 68 3.58 -2.47 2.15
N TYR A 69 3.47 -1.52 1.21
CA TYR A 69 3.31 -0.10 1.54
C TYR A 69 1.83 0.28 1.66
N GLY A 70 1.53 1.07 2.68
CA GLY A 70 0.18 1.53 2.98
C GLY A 70 0.20 2.69 3.95
N TYR A 71 -0.88 2.81 4.73
CA TYR A 71 -1.07 3.88 5.69
C TYR A 71 -1.55 3.32 7.04
N ILE A 72 -1.03 3.86 8.14
CA ILE A 72 -1.55 3.61 9.49
C ILE A 72 -2.45 4.77 9.89
N LEU A 73 -3.52 4.50 10.63
CA LEU A 73 -4.33 5.56 11.22
C LEU A 73 -3.57 6.18 12.39
N SER A 74 -3.51 7.51 12.46
CA SER A 74 -2.83 8.22 13.55
C SER A 74 -3.45 7.89 14.91
N ASN A 75 -4.77 7.72 14.96
CA ASN A 75 -5.47 7.29 16.18
C ASN A 75 -5.14 5.84 16.58
N ASP A 76 -4.71 5.00 15.63
CA ASP A 76 -4.25 3.64 15.96
C ASP A 76 -2.86 3.67 16.59
N LEU A 77 -2.14 4.80 16.61
CA LEU A 77 -0.89 4.94 17.37
C LEU A 77 -1.14 5.05 18.88
N ASP A 78 -2.30 5.60 19.27
CA ASP A 78 -2.68 5.67 20.67
C ASP A 78 -2.92 4.25 21.20
N GLY A 79 -2.16 3.86 22.21
CA GLY A 79 -2.30 2.57 22.87
C GLY A 79 -3.72 2.36 23.42
N PRO A 80 -4.17 1.10 23.59
CA PRO A 80 -5.44 0.85 24.26
C PRO A 80 -5.45 1.46 25.67
N GLU A 81 -6.57 2.06 26.06
CA GLU A 81 -6.79 2.48 27.43
C GLU A 81 -7.16 1.27 28.30
N PHE A 82 -6.48 1.12 29.44
CA PHE A 82 -6.78 0.07 30.42
C PHE A 82 -7.40 0.68 31.67
N SER A 83 -8.49 0.09 32.15
CA SER A 83 -9.16 0.58 33.37
C SER A 83 -8.47 0.10 34.65
N THR A 84 -7.63 -0.95 34.55
CA THR A 84 -6.92 -1.51 35.70
C THR A 84 -5.47 -1.90 35.34
N PRO A 85 -4.54 -1.88 36.32
CA PRO A 85 -3.17 -2.36 36.11
C PRO A 85 -3.10 -3.84 35.68
N GLU A 86 -4.02 -4.67 36.16
CA GLU A 86 -4.06 -6.10 35.83
C GLU A 86 -4.39 -6.33 34.34
N GLU A 87 -5.33 -5.55 33.80
CA GLU A 87 -5.69 -5.58 32.39
C GLU A 87 -4.51 -5.21 31.49
N ALA A 88 -3.77 -4.15 31.85
CA ALA A 88 -2.57 -3.73 31.14
C ALA A 88 -1.49 -4.83 31.12
N VAL A 89 -1.24 -5.48 32.27
CA VAL A 89 -0.26 -6.57 32.38
C VAL A 89 -0.69 -7.78 31.55
N ASN A 90 -1.98 -8.13 31.55
CA ASN A 90 -2.50 -9.23 30.76
C ASN A 90 -2.39 -8.96 29.25
N TRP A 91 -2.64 -7.72 28.83
CA TRP A 91 -2.46 -7.31 27.44
C TRP A 91 -0.99 -7.42 26.99
N GLN A 92 -0.06 -6.88 27.78
CA GLN A 92 1.37 -6.96 27.47
C GLN A 92 1.86 -8.42 27.36
N LYS A 93 1.44 -9.28 28.29
CA LYS A 93 1.78 -10.72 28.26
C LYS A 93 1.20 -11.42 27.03
N LYS A 94 -0.04 -11.10 26.65
CA LYS A 94 -0.73 -11.74 25.53
C LYS A 94 -0.03 -11.46 24.21
N TYR A 95 0.44 -10.24 24.01
CA TYR A 95 1.11 -9.83 22.77
C TYR A 95 2.63 -9.83 22.87
N ASN A 96 3.17 -10.35 23.98
CA ASN A 96 4.60 -10.46 24.25
C ASN A 96 5.36 -9.12 24.07
N GLY A 97 4.69 -8.01 24.40
CA GLY A 97 5.18 -6.66 24.10
C GLY A 97 5.43 -6.47 22.61
N ARG A 98 4.48 -6.82 21.74
CA ARG A 98 4.48 -6.39 20.33
C ARG A 98 3.13 -5.77 20.04
N ARG A 99 3.14 -4.52 19.57
CA ARG A 99 1.92 -3.82 19.20
C ARG A 99 1.77 -3.81 17.68
N VAL A 100 0.92 -4.71 17.18
CA VAL A 100 0.55 -4.77 15.77
C VAL A 100 -0.72 -3.96 15.53
N ILE A 101 -0.68 -3.05 14.56
CA ILE A 101 -1.81 -2.25 14.11
C ILE A 101 -2.12 -2.51 12.63
N PRO A 102 -3.34 -2.28 12.15
CA PRO A 102 -3.68 -2.52 10.76
C PRO A 102 -2.96 -1.54 9.83
N LEU A 103 -2.58 -2.03 8.65
CA LEU A 103 -2.13 -1.23 7.53
C LEU A 103 -3.29 -1.06 6.55
N TYR A 104 -3.66 0.18 6.23
CA TYR A 104 -4.78 0.53 5.36
C TYR A 104 -4.33 1.02 3.98
N ALA A 105 -5.23 0.91 3.01
CA ALA A 105 -5.15 1.68 1.76
C ALA A 105 -5.44 3.17 2.02
N SER A 106 -5.25 4.02 1.00
CA SER A 106 -5.51 5.46 1.08
C SER A 106 -6.97 5.84 1.36
N ASP A 107 -7.91 4.91 1.22
CA ASP A 107 -9.32 5.08 1.58
C ASP A 107 -9.59 5.09 3.09
N GLY A 108 -8.58 4.75 3.92
CA GLY A 108 -8.67 4.69 5.37
C GLY A 108 -9.60 3.60 5.91
N LYS A 109 -10.00 2.63 5.09
CA LYS A 109 -10.99 1.60 5.43
C LYS A 109 -10.55 0.20 5.01
N THR A 110 -9.94 0.08 3.83
CA THR A 110 -9.49 -1.22 3.32
C THR A 110 -8.19 -1.61 4.01
N VAL A 111 -8.24 -2.67 4.82
CA VAL A 111 -7.04 -3.26 5.44
C VAL A 111 -6.29 -4.06 4.38
N ILE A 112 -5.01 -3.74 4.18
CA ILE A 112 -4.10 -4.33 3.20
C ILE A 112 -2.89 -5.02 3.83
N GLY A 113 -2.73 -4.93 5.15
CA GLY A 113 -1.65 -5.60 5.86
C GLY A 113 -1.63 -5.28 7.35
N GLU A 114 -0.47 -5.48 7.95
CA GLU A 114 -0.20 -5.26 9.37
C GLU A 114 1.11 -4.50 9.55
N PHE A 115 1.16 -3.62 10.54
CA PHE A 115 2.31 -2.82 10.91
C PHE A 115 2.71 -3.12 12.36
N ASP A 116 3.99 -3.42 12.60
CA ASP A 116 4.52 -3.65 13.94
C ASP A 116 5.21 -2.38 14.46
N LEU A 117 4.68 -1.82 15.55
CA LEU A 117 5.22 -0.62 16.17
C LEU A 117 6.53 -0.86 16.93
N GLU A 118 6.78 -2.11 17.32
CA GLU A 118 7.96 -2.52 18.08
C GLU A 118 9.01 -3.19 17.18
N ALA A 119 8.82 -3.16 15.87
CA ALA A 119 9.86 -3.49 14.91
C ALA A 119 10.95 -2.41 14.93
N SER A 120 11.77 -2.39 15.99
CA SER A 120 13.14 -1.92 15.88
C SER A 120 13.85 -2.93 14.99
N GLU A 121 14.38 -2.50 13.84
CA GLU A 121 15.41 -3.28 13.18
C GLU A 121 16.53 -3.53 14.20
N ASP A 122 16.65 -4.76 14.68
CA ASP A 122 17.85 -5.23 15.33
C ASP A 122 18.96 -5.14 14.28
N ILE A 123 19.67 -4.01 14.24
CA ILE A 123 20.92 -3.90 13.48
C ILE A 123 21.95 -4.72 14.26
N GLU A 124 22.03 -6.02 13.95
CA GLU A 124 23.06 -6.95 14.44
C GLU A 124 24.46 -6.59 13.89
#